data_AF-A0AAW6WL64-F1
#
_entry.id   AF-A0AAW6WL64-F1
#
_cell.length_a   1.000
_cell.length_b   1.000
_cell.length_c   1.000
_cell.angle_alpha   90.00
_cell.angle_beta   90.00
_cell.angle_gamma   90.00
#
_symmetry.space_group_name_H-M   'P 1'
#
loop_
_entity.id
_entity.type
_entity.pdbx_description
1 polymer ?
#
loop_
_entity_poly.entity_id
_entity_poly.type
_entity_poly.pdbx_seq_one_letter_code
_entity_poly.pdbx_strand_id
1 'polypeptide(L)'
;MKKMIGIEALLSWAFIEELPKVESGSVGPSAAPSVWQMMFDVITLGTNIDKSPNGYGVVGHFVNIGEPHPDAVIIGDAVRALADRNGFEIMTGWWPFPEWDDPHGIIRAEVDRIAAEQVYERGGRLNGRHIVTLVTSAAILKRGPDWAADEPKVVTIKLNGKDDAWFVKRTTKDAFGRPIEYEDSGFDYRKRRPKRGAYRKYRLAEPIRAAVISRLEWQLWQSALEALSESLTGRLSAYDVLPFTPDRQPWARVAPKKLDDQAIVNAAE
;
A
#
# COMPACT_ATOMS: atom_id res chain seq x y z
N MET A 1 6.38 -24.35 -29.62
CA MET A 1 7.29 -24.23 -28.45
C MET A 1 6.84 -23.00 -27.68
N LYS A 2 6.61 -23.12 -26.36
CA LYS A 2 6.12 -21.99 -25.56
C LYS A 2 7.27 -21.04 -25.22
N LYS A 3 6.96 -19.75 -25.07
CA LYS A 3 7.93 -18.73 -24.66
C LYS A 3 7.94 -18.60 -23.14
N MET A 4 9.12 -18.66 -22.53
CA MET A 4 9.25 -18.40 -21.09
C MET A 4 9.14 -16.91 -20.79
N ILE A 5 8.40 -16.55 -19.75
CA ILE A 5 8.16 -15.16 -19.38
C ILE A 5 7.91 -15.02 -17.87
N GLY A 6 8.40 -13.92 -17.28
CA GLY A 6 8.11 -13.59 -15.87
C GLY A 6 6.70 -13.05 -15.71
N ILE A 7 6.09 -13.25 -14.54
CA ILE A 7 4.70 -12.86 -14.27
C ILE A 7 4.43 -11.37 -14.53
N GLU A 8 5.36 -10.47 -14.16
CA GLU A 8 5.20 -9.03 -14.37
C GLU A 8 5.20 -8.63 -15.85
N ALA A 9 6.11 -9.22 -16.64
CA ALA A 9 6.18 -8.99 -18.07
C ALA A 9 4.96 -9.57 -18.80
N LEU A 10 4.47 -10.72 -18.35
CA LEU A 10 3.27 -11.36 -18.86
C LEU A 10 2.02 -10.52 -18.61
N LEU A 11 1.86 -9.99 -17.39
CA LEU A 11 0.77 -9.09 -17.04
C LEU A 11 0.86 -7.79 -17.84
N SER A 12 2.06 -7.21 -17.97
CA SER A 12 2.25 -5.99 -18.75
C SER A 12 1.85 -6.19 -20.21
N TRP A 13 2.29 -7.29 -20.84
CA TRP A 13 1.89 -7.65 -22.20
C TRP A 13 0.36 -7.80 -22.31
N ALA A 14 -0.25 -8.57 -21.41
CA ALA A 14 -1.69 -8.79 -21.43
C ALA A 14 -2.47 -7.47 -21.30
N PHE A 15 -2.14 -6.62 -20.33
CA PHE A 15 -2.91 -5.40 -20.03
C PHE A 15 -2.64 -4.22 -20.96
N ILE A 16 -1.45 -4.15 -21.59
CA ILE A 16 -1.07 -3.03 -22.46
C ILE A 16 -1.32 -3.34 -23.94
N GLU A 17 -1.03 -4.58 -24.36
CA GLU A 17 -1.03 -4.93 -25.78
C GLU A 17 -2.30 -5.68 -26.18
N GLU A 18 -2.78 -6.62 -25.36
CA GLU A 18 -3.84 -7.55 -25.77
C GLU A 18 -5.23 -7.21 -25.25
N LEU A 19 -5.40 -7.02 -23.94
CA LEU A 19 -6.70 -6.75 -23.33
C LEU A 19 -7.38 -5.45 -23.80
N PRO A 20 -6.66 -4.40 -24.23
CA PRO A 20 -7.30 -3.24 -24.87
C PRO A 20 -7.99 -3.57 -26.20
N LYS A 21 -7.68 -4.71 -26.83
CA LYS A 21 -8.36 -5.20 -28.04
C LYS A 21 -9.74 -5.78 -27.73
N VAL A 22 -10.01 -6.15 -26.48
CA VAL A 22 -11.35 -6.59 -26.07
C VAL A 22 -12.28 -5.39 -26.16
N GLU A 23 -13.31 -5.48 -27.00
CA GLU A 23 -14.29 -4.41 -27.16
C GLU A 23 -14.95 -4.06 -25.83
N SER A 24 -15.07 -2.75 -25.54
CA SER A 24 -15.88 -2.23 -24.45
C SER A 24 -17.36 -2.43 -24.82
N GLY A 25 -17.89 -3.63 -24.54
CA GLY A 25 -19.26 -4.08 -24.82
C GLY A 25 -20.22 -3.04 -25.39
N SER A 26 -20.24 -2.89 -26.71
CA SER A 26 -21.37 -2.32 -27.43
C SER A 26 -22.35 -3.45 -27.72
N VAL A 27 -23.48 -3.46 -27.01
CA VAL A 27 -24.61 -4.33 -27.30
C VAL A 27 -25.26 -3.88 -28.62
N GLY A 28 -24.98 -4.55 -29.74
CA GLY A 28 -25.65 -4.32 -31.03
C GLY A 28 -25.06 -5.14 -32.19
N PRO A 29 -25.79 -5.35 -33.31
CA PRO A 29 -25.47 -6.36 -34.34
C PRO A 29 -24.27 -6.02 -35.25
N SER A 30 -23.45 -5.05 -34.87
CA SER A 30 -22.31 -4.57 -35.64
C SER A 30 -21.12 -4.49 -34.71
N ALA A 31 -20.44 -5.61 -34.48
CA ALA A 31 -19.18 -5.69 -33.73
C ALA A 31 -17.94 -5.43 -34.63
N ALA A 32 -18.14 -4.66 -35.71
CA ALA A 32 -17.05 -4.08 -36.50
C ALA A 32 -17.30 -2.60 -36.92
N PRO A 33 -17.45 -1.62 -36.00
CA PRO A 33 -17.40 -0.20 -36.34
C PRO A 33 -16.46 0.62 -35.42
N SER A 34 -15.82 0.04 -34.40
CA SER A 34 -15.31 0.81 -33.24
C SER A 34 -14.06 1.67 -33.52
N VAL A 35 -13.27 1.31 -34.54
CA VAL A 35 -12.05 2.04 -34.96
C VAL A 35 -12.34 3.08 -36.05
N TRP A 36 -13.15 2.74 -37.05
CA TRP A 36 -13.58 3.70 -38.07
C TRP A 36 -14.44 4.80 -37.45
N GLN A 37 -15.32 4.44 -36.53
CA GLN A 37 -16.08 5.42 -35.75
C GLN A 37 -15.15 6.34 -34.96
N MET A 38 -14.08 5.81 -34.35
CA MET A 38 -13.10 6.66 -33.64
C MET A 38 -12.36 7.61 -34.57
N MET A 39 -12.00 7.15 -35.78
CA MET A 39 -11.37 7.99 -36.78
C MET A 39 -12.34 9.07 -37.28
N PHE A 40 -13.62 8.72 -37.48
CA PHE A 40 -14.67 9.69 -37.77
C PHE A 40 -14.88 10.68 -36.62
N ASP A 41 -14.92 10.23 -35.37
CA ASP A 41 -15.09 11.10 -34.20
C ASP A 41 -13.95 12.12 -34.08
N VAL A 42 -12.69 11.69 -34.29
CA VAL A 42 -11.53 12.60 -34.32
C VAL A 42 -11.59 13.56 -35.51
N ILE A 43 -11.99 13.10 -36.70
CA ILE A 43 -12.16 13.94 -37.90
C ILE A 43 -13.30 14.95 -37.70
N THR A 44 -14.40 14.55 -37.07
CA THR A 44 -15.61 15.34 -36.91
C THR A 44 -15.52 16.32 -35.74
N LEU A 45 -14.93 15.91 -34.62
CA LEU A 45 -14.90 16.71 -33.39
C LEU A 45 -13.55 17.38 -33.13
N GLY A 46 -12.49 16.99 -33.85
CA GLY A 46 -11.13 17.53 -33.66
C GLY A 46 -10.49 17.15 -32.33
N THR A 47 -11.07 16.21 -31.58
CA THR A 47 -10.59 15.76 -30.27
C THR A 47 -10.89 14.28 -30.07
N ASN A 48 -10.12 13.64 -29.19
CA ASN A 48 -10.37 12.24 -28.82
C ASN A 48 -11.48 12.19 -27.76
N ILE A 49 -12.52 11.40 -27.99
CA ILE A 49 -13.59 11.19 -27.01
C ILE A 49 -13.07 10.25 -25.93
N ASP A 50 -13.21 10.64 -24.66
CA ASP A 50 -12.85 9.80 -23.53
C ASP A 50 -13.70 8.53 -23.51
N LYS A 51 -13.06 7.36 -23.55
CA LYS A 51 -13.74 6.06 -23.58
C LYS A 51 -13.76 5.46 -22.18
N SER A 52 -14.91 4.92 -21.82
CA SER A 52 -15.02 4.11 -20.60
C SER A 52 -14.11 2.87 -20.71
N PRO A 53 -13.40 2.48 -19.64
CA PRO A 53 -12.63 1.24 -19.61
C PRO A 53 -13.50 0.02 -19.94
N ASN A 54 -12.92 -0.99 -20.60
CA ASN A 54 -13.59 -2.26 -20.83
C ASN A 54 -13.71 -3.08 -19.53
N GLY A 55 -14.28 -4.28 -19.59
CA GLY A 55 -14.48 -5.11 -18.40
C GLY A 55 -13.20 -5.49 -17.64
N TYR A 56 -12.01 -5.34 -18.25
CA TYR A 56 -10.71 -5.58 -17.60
C TYR A 56 -10.12 -4.30 -16.98
N GLY A 57 -10.81 -3.16 -17.07
CA GLY A 57 -10.35 -1.89 -16.54
C GLY A 57 -9.32 -1.18 -17.45
N VAL A 58 -9.21 -1.58 -18.72
CA VAL A 58 -8.31 -0.95 -19.70
C VAL A 58 -9.10 -0.22 -20.79
N VAL A 59 -8.55 0.90 -21.26
CA VAL A 59 -9.15 1.69 -22.35
C VAL A 59 -8.62 1.19 -23.68
N GLY A 60 -9.51 0.91 -24.63
CA GLY A 60 -9.13 0.49 -25.99
C GLY A 60 -8.39 1.59 -26.73
N HIS A 61 -7.26 1.27 -27.37
CA HIS A 61 -6.46 2.18 -28.18
C HIS A 61 -6.64 1.92 -29.68
N PHE A 62 -6.59 2.98 -30.49
CA PHE A 62 -6.74 2.90 -31.96
C PHE A 62 -5.69 2.06 -32.69
N VAL A 63 -4.52 1.84 -32.06
CA VAL A 63 -3.42 1.05 -32.61
C VAL A 63 -3.53 -0.46 -32.33
N ASN A 64 -4.37 -0.87 -31.37
CA ASN A 64 -4.49 -2.27 -30.97
C ASN A 64 -5.63 -2.92 -31.78
N ILE A 65 -5.31 -3.29 -33.03
CA ILE A 65 -6.25 -3.85 -34.00
C ILE A 65 -6.22 -5.38 -33.94
N GLY A 66 -7.40 -6.01 -33.98
CA GLY A 66 -7.58 -7.46 -34.09
C GLY A 66 -8.16 -8.10 -32.82
N GLU A 67 -8.37 -9.41 -32.88
CA GLU A 67 -8.85 -10.18 -31.73
C GLU A 67 -7.76 -10.28 -30.64
N PRO A 68 -8.13 -10.19 -29.35
CA PRO A 68 -7.20 -10.41 -28.25
C PRO A 68 -6.67 -11.85 -28.28
N HIS A 69 -5.40 -12.02 -27.93
CA HIS A 69 -4.83 -13.36 -27.77
C HIS A 69 -5.58 -14.17 -26.69
N PRO A 70 -5.93 -15.45 -26.91
CA PRO A 70 -6.67 -16.27 -25.93
C PRO A 70 -6.02 -16.33 -24.54
N ASP A 71 -4.69 -16.47 -24.49
CA ASP A 71 -3.94 -16.42 -23.22
C ASP A 71 -4.14 -15.10 -22.46
N ALA A 72 -4.27 -13.96 -23.14
CA ALA A 72 -4.47 -12.67 -22.49
C ALA A 72 -5.84 -12.59 -21.81
N VAL A 73 -6.88 -13.17 -22.42
CA VAL A 73 -8.21 -13.30 -21.83
C VAL A 73 -8.14 -14.16 -20.57
N ILE A 74 -7.47 -15.32 -20.62
CA ILE A 74 -7.25 -16.20 -19.46
C ILE A 74 -6.53 -15.44 -18.33
N ILE A 75 -5.51 -14.65 -18.65
CA ILE A 75 -4.77 -13.82 -17.69
C ILE A 75 -5.69 -12.77 -17.07
N GLY A 76 -6.45 -12.04 -17.88
CA GLY A 76 -7.39 -11.02 -17.41
C GLY A 76 -8.45 -11.59 -16.48
N ASP A 77 -9.00 -12.77 -16.81
CA ASP A 77 -9.98 -13.46 -15.96
C ASP A 77 -9.35 -13.98 -14.66
N ALA A 78 -8.11 -14.47 -14.70
CA ALA A 78 -7.38 -14.85 -13.49
C ALA A 78 -7.14 -13.65 -12.57
N VAL A 79 -6.82 -12.47 -13.13
CA VAL A 79 -6.73 -11.24 -12.33
C VAL A 79 -8.09 -10.86 -11.75
N ARG A 80 -9.17 -10.86 -12.54
CA ARG A 80 -10.52 -10.57 -12.01
C ARG A 80 -10.93 -11.52 -10.89
N ALA A 81 -10.59 -12.81 -10.98
CA ALA A 81 -10.89 -13.81 -9.96
C ALA A 81 -10.21 -13.54 -8.61
N LEU A 82 -9.18 -12.66 -8.55
CA LEU A 82 -8.65 -12.16 -7.28
C LEU A 82 -9.68 -11.35 -6.49
N ALA A 83 -10.69 -10.76 -7.17
CA ALA A 83 -11.79 -10.07 -6.49
C ALA A 83 -12.65 -11.00 -5.64
N ASP A 84 -12.78 -12.25 -6.08
CA ASP A 84 -13.58 -13.29 -5.43
C ASP A 84 -12.76 -14.11 -4.43
N ARG A 85 -11.42 -13.99 -4.45
CA ARG A 85 -10.61 -14.45 -3.33
C ARG A 85 -11.04 -13.67 -2.10
N ASN A 86 -11.12 -14.38 -0.98
CA ASN A 86 -11.53 -13.89 0.33
C ASN A 86 -10.57 -12.84 0.94
N GLY A 87 -9.97 -11.96 0.13
CA GLY A 87 -8.96 -10.98 0.48
C GLY A 87 -7.63 -11.63 0.88
N PHE A 88 -6.69 -10.77 1.26
CA PHE A 88 -5.52 -11.16 2.04
C PHE A 88 -5.71 -10.69 3.48
N GLU A 89 -5.23 -11.48 4.42
CA GLU A 89 -5.30 -11.18 5.86
C GLU A 89 -4.00 -10.54 6.33
N ILE A 90 -4.12 -9.48 7.14
CA ILE A 90 -2.99 -8.92 7.86
C ILE A 90 -2.80 -9.77 9.13
N MET A 91 -1.67 -10.46 9.22
CA MET A 91 -1.37 -11.30 10.38
C MET A 91 -1.22 -10.47 11.67
N THR A 92 -1.58 -11.07 12.80
CA THR A 92 -1.30 -10.48 14.12
C THR A 92 0.20 -10.25 14.29
N GLY A 93 0.57 -9.08 14.78
CA GLY A 93 1.98 -8.71 14.96
C GLY A 93 2.68 -8.21 13.69
N TRP A 94 1.93 -7.94 12.61
CA TRP A 94 2.44 -7.33 11.39
C TRP A 94 3.25 -6.06 11.69
N TRP A 95 4.50 -6.04 11.23
CA TRP A 95 5.44 -4.95 11.42
C TRP A 95 6.12 -4.61 10.08
N PRO A 96 5.68 -3.54 9.39
CA PRO A 96 6.19 -3.19 8.07
C PRO A 96 7.51 -2.42 8.09
N PHE A 97 8.02 -2.00 9.27
CA PHE A 97 9.21 -1.16 9.40
C PHE A 97 10.29 -1.79 10.31
N PRO A 98 10.79 -3.00 10.02
CA PRO A 98 11.85 -3.63 10.82
C PRO A 98 13.13 -2.79 10.96
N GLU A 99 13.35 -1.84 10.04
CA GLU A 99 14.51 -0.97 9.99
C GLU A 99 14.39 0.32 10.82
N TRP A 100 13.18 0.71 11.22
CA TRP A 100 12.96 1.94 12.01
C TRP A 100 13.17 1.70 13.49
N ASP A 101 13.83 2.65 14.16
CA ASP A 101 13.97 2.63 15.61
C ASP A 101 12.71 3.16 16.29
N ASP A 102 12.27 2.48 17.35
CA ASP A 102 11.07 2.88 18.09
C ASP A 102 11.28 2.78 19.61
N PRO A 103 12.21 3.57 20.18
CA PRO A 103 12.55 3.50 21.60
C PRO A 103 11.38 3.88 22.53
N HIS A 104 10.35 4.53 22.00
CA HIS A 104 9.19 5.01 22.74
C HIS A 104 7.89 4.25 22.40
N GLY A 105 7.92 3.27 21.50
CA GLY A 105 6.75 2.50 21.09
C GLY A 105 5.70 3.30 20.29
N ILE A 106 6.06 4.50 19.82
CA ILE A 106 5.12 5.44 19.19
C ILE A 106 4.83 5.03 17.75
N ILE A 107 5.86 4.60 17.02
CA ILE A 107 5.69 4.12 15.64
C ILE A 107 4.85 2.86 15.66
N ARG A 108 5.17 1.92 16.57
CA ARG A 108 4.43 0.66 16.74
C ARG A 108 2.97 0.89 17.07
N ALA A 109 2.68 1.78 18.03
CA ALA A 109 1.30 2.11 18.39
C ALA A 109 0.52 2.70 17.21
N GLU A 110 1.15 3.56 16.40
CA GLU A 110 0.49 4.15 15.23
C GLU A 110 0.30 3.13 14.10
N VAL A 111 1.26 2.24 13.85
CA VAL A 111 1.11 1.12 12.90
C VAL A 111 -0.05 0.21 13.31
N ASP A 112 -0.09 -0.21 14.58
CA ASP A 112 -1.16 -1.09 15.09
C ASP A 112 -2.53 -0.43 14.96
N ARG A 113 -2.60 0.89 15.22
CA ARG A 113 -3.82 1.68 15.01
C ARG A 113 -4.24 1.71 13.54
N ILE A 114 -3.32 2.02 12.62
CA ILE A 114 -3.63 2.09 11.18
C ILE A 114 -4.02 0.71 10.65
N ALA A 115 -3.31 -0.35 11.07
CA ALA A 115 -3.63 -1.72 10.70
C ALA A 115 -5.04 -2.10 11.18
N ALA A 116 -5.39 -1.77 12.43
CA ALA A 116 -6.73 -1.97 12.95
C ALA A 116 -7.77 -1.19 12.14
N GLU A 117 -7.54 0.10 11.84
CA GLU A 117 -8.43 0.89 10.97
C GLU A 117 -8.63 0.22 9.59
N GLN A 118 -7.55 -0.25 8.95
CA GLN A 118 -7.66 -0.95 7.66
C GLN A 118 -8.45 -2.26 7.76
N VAL A 119 -8.33 -2.99 8.86
CA VAL A 119 -9.10 -4.22 9.12
C VAL A 119 -10.55 -3.88 9.42
N TYR A 120 -10.85 -2.91 10.28
CA TYR A 120 -12.23 -2.56 10.68
C TYR A 120 -13.01 -1.84 9.58
N GLU A 121 -12.44 -0.80 8.95
CA GLU A 121 -13.14 0.02 7.95
C GLU A 121 -13.36 -0.73 6.63
N ARG A 122 -12.50 -1.71 6.31
CA ARG A 122 -12.64 -2.53 5.09
C ARG A 122 -13.22 -3.93 5.34
N GLY A 123 -13.77 -4.20 6.54
CA GLY A 123 -14.50 -5.44 6.82
C GLY A 123 -13.63 -6.70 6.93
N GLY A 124 -12.39 -6.57 7.42
CA GLY A 124 -11.46 -7.66 7.69
C GLY A 124 -10.78 -8.23 6.45
N ARG A 125 -11.14 -7.73 5.26
CA ARG A 125 -10.57 -8.12 3.98
C ARG A 125 -10.18 -6.85 3.25
N LEU A 126 -8.90 -6.67 2.97
CA LEU A 126 -8.48 -5.72 1.96
C LEU A 126 -9.15 -6.16 0.65
N ASN A 127 -10.21 -5.43 0.27
CA ASN A 127 -11.23 -5.86 -0.67
C ASN A 127 -10.59 -6.42 -1.94
N GLY A 128 -11.01 -7.61 -2.38
CA GLY A 128 -10.50 -8.26 -3.59
C GLY A 128 -10.44 -7.32 -4.79
N ARG A 129 -11.41 -6.41 -4.91
CA ARG A 129 -11.44 -5.37 -5.96
C ARG A 129 -10.23 -4.43 -5.93
N HIS A 130 -9.78 -4.04 -4.74
CA HIS A 130 -8.59 -3.18 -4.58
C HIS A 130 -7.33 -3.90 -5.06
N ILE A 131 -7.21 -5.20 -4.81
CA ILE A 131 -6.09 -6.02 -5.31
C ILE A 131 -6.11 -6.09 -6.83
N VAL A 132 -7.28 -6.28 -7.44
CA VAL A 132 -7.44 -6.23 -8.90
C VAL A 132 -6.96 -4.90 -9.45
N THR A 133 -7.44 -3.77 -8.89
CA THR A 133 -6.98 -2.44 -9.30
C THR A 133 -5.47 -2.29 -9.15
N LEU A 134 -4.90 -2.73 -8.03
CA LEU A 134 -3.47 -2.66 -7.75
C LEU A 134 -2.63 -3.42 -8.79
N VAL A 135 -3.00 -4.66 -9.10
CA VAL A 135 -2.32 -5.50 -10.10
C VAL A 135 -2.44 -4.90 -11.49
N THR A 136 -3.66 -4.48 -11.88
CA THR A 136 -3.92 -3.85 -13.18
C THR A 136 -3.10 -2.57 -13.35
N SER A 137 -3.11 -1.67 -12.36
CA SER A 137 -2.34 -0.43 -12.40
C SER A 137 -0.83 -0.70 -12.47
N ALA A 138 -0.31 -1.64 -11.69
CA ALA A 138 1.10 -2.00 -11.71
C ALA A 138 1.54 -2.58 -13.07
N ALA A 139 0.69 -3.42 -13.69
CA ALA A 139 0.93 -3.98 -15.02
C ALA A 139 0.98 -2.90 -16.10
N ILE A 140 0.04 -1.95 -16.08
CA ILE A 140 -0.01 -0.84 -17.03
C ILE A 140 1.19 0.10 -16.86
N LEU A 141 1.54 0.43 -15.62
CA LEU A 141 2.65 1.32 -15.31
C LEU A 141 4.02 0.65 -15.46
N LYS A 142 4.06 -0.67 -15.69
CA LYS A 142 5.28 -1.51 -15.76
C LYS A 142 6.18 -1.36 -14.53
N ARG A 143 5.56 -1.12 -13.37
CA ARG A 143 6.25 -1.01 -12.07
C ARG A 143 5.31 -1.36 -10.93
N GLY A 144 5.85 -1.94 -9.87
CA GLY A 144 5.11 -2.19 -8.64
C GLY A 144 4.77 -0.89 -7.87
N PRO A 145 3.94 -1.00 -6.82
CA PRO A 145 3.65 0.09 -5.91
C PRO A 145 4.94 0.66 -5.30
N ASP A 146 4.97 1.96 -5.05
CA ASP A 146 6.09 2.56 -4.34
C ASP A 146 5.99 2.23 -2.85
N TRP A 147 7.06 1.68 -2.29
CA TRP A 147 7.19 1.32 -0.89
C TRP A 147 8.17 2.22 -0.13
N ALA A 148 8.85 3.15 -0.81
CA ALA A 148 9.83 4.02 -0.18
C ALA A 148 9.20 4.85 0.94
N ALA A 149 9.90 4.90 2.07
CA ALA A 149 9.43 5.64 3.24
C ALA A 149 10.64 6.13 4.04
N ASP A 150 10.60 7.40 4.43
CA ASP A 150 11.58 8.00 5.31
C ASP A 150 11.25 7.70 6.78
N GLU A 151 12.28 7.45 7.58
CA GLU A 151 12.12 7.21 9.02
C GLU A 151 11.51 8.46 9.68
N PRO A 152 10.39 8.30 10.42
CA PRO A 152 9.68 9.43 10.98
C PRO A 152 10.44 10.02 12.17
N LYS A 153 10.36 11.35 12.32
CA LYS A 153 10.91 12.01 13.50
C LYS A 153 9.94 11.88 14.67
N VAL A 154 10.42 11.33 15.78
CA VAL A 154 9.70 11.33 17.06
C VAL A 154 10.07 12.59 17.85
N VAL A 155 9.07 13.37 18.23
CA VAL A 155 9.26 14.64 18.95
C VAL A 155 8.47 14.65 20.26
N THR A 156 8.98 15.41 21.23
CA THR A 156 8.27 15.70 22.46
C THR A 156 7.02 16.54 22.19
N ILE A 157 5.96 16.29 22.94
CA ILE A 157 4.77 17.15 22.92
C ILE A 157 5.17 18.51 23.49
N LYS A 158 4.79 19.59 22.80
CA LYS A 158 5.11 20.96 23.21
C LYS A 158 3.93 21.64 23.91
N LEU A 159 4.23 22.39 24.96
CA LEU A 159 3.31 23.35 25.59
C LEU A 159 3.34 24.65 24.78
N ASN A 160 2.16 25.10 24.31
CA ASN A 160 2.00 26.32 23.50
C ASN A 160 2.94 26.38 22.27
N GLY A 161 3.31 25.22 21.71
CA GLY A 161 4.15 25.11 20.52
C GLY A 161 5.64 25.43 20.72
N LYS A 162 6.08 25.82 21.91
CA LYS A 162 7.46 26.31 22.16
C LYS A 162 8.29 25.37 23.02
N ASP A 163 7.86 25.13 24.26
CA ASP A 163 8.62 24.39 25.27
C ASP A 163 8.13 22.95 25.41
N ASP A 164 8.98 22.02 25.83
CA ASP A 164 8.58 20.64 26.13
C ASP A 164 7.51 20.61 27.23
N ALA A 165 6.41 19.91 26.96
CA ALA A 165 5.37 19.66 27.94
C ALA A 165 5.82 18.58 28.93
N TRP A 166 5.75 18.92 30.22
CA TRP A 166 5.98 18.00 31.32
C TRP A 166 4.65 17.56 31.92
N PHE A 167 4.52 16.28 32.21
CA PHE A 167 3.32 15.66 32.76
C PHE A 167 3.65 14.99 34.09
N VAL A 168 2.70 15.00 35.03
CA VAL A 168 2.79 14.21 36.25
C VAL A 168 1.45 13.52 36.50
N LYS A 169 1.48 12.23 36.86
CA LYS A 169 0.28 11.51 37.27
C LYS A 169 -0.11 11.91 38.69
N ARG A 170 -1.39 12.20 38.89
CA ARG A 170 -1.98 12.48 40.20
C ARG A 170 -3.24 11.63 40.37
N THR A 171 -3.55 11.31 41.62
CA THR A 171 -4.77 10.57 41.98
C THR A 171 -5.69 11.51 42.72
N THR A 172 -6.93 11.64 42.27
CA THR A 172 -8.01 12.33 42.99
C THR A 172 -9.16 11.36 43.27
N LYS A 173 -10.15 11.77 44.08
CA LYS A 173 -11.38 11.00 44.28
C LYS A 173 -12.49 11.57 43.40
N ASP A 174 -13.27 10.72 42.75
CA ASP A 174 -14.49 11.12 42.05
C ASP A 174 -15.62 11.49 43.03
N ALA A 175 -16.77 11.90 42.50
CA ALA A 175 -17.97 12.22 43.28
C ALA A 175 -18.50 11.04 44.12
N PHE A 176 -18.08 9.80 43.80
CA PHE A 176 -18.44 8.57 44.50
C PHE A 176 -17.31 8.03 45.40
N GLY A 177 -16.23 8.81 45.59
CA GLY A 177 -15.09 8.45 46.43
C GLY A 177 -14.08 7.49 45.81
N ARG A 178 -14.23 7.09 44.54
CA ARG A 178 -13.31 6.17 43.85
C ARG A 178 -12.07 6.92 43.38
N PRO A 179 -10.87 6.34 43.51
CA PRO A 179 -9.65 6.96 43.01
C PRO A 179 -9.66 7.00 41.48
N ILE A 180 -9.44 8.19 40.92
CA ILE A 180 -9.21 8.42 39.49
C ILE A 180 -7.82 8.99 39.29
N GLU A 181 -7.08 8.38 38.37
CA GLU A 181 -5.82 8.94 37.89
C GLU A 181 -6.09 10.01 36.83
N TYR A 182 -5.42 11.16 36.96
CA TYR A 182 -5.43 12.20 35.94
C TYR A 182 -4.02 12.77 35.77
N GLU A 183 -3.78 13.33 34.59
CA GLU A 183 -2.52 14.01 34.29
C GLU A 183 -2.65 15.50 34.54
N ASP A 184 -1.67 16.06 35.24
CA ASP A 184 -1.55 17.49 35.52
C ASP A 184 -0.23 18.03 34.94
N SER A 185 -0.08 19.35 34.92
CA SER A 185 1.17 20.01 34.53
C SER A 185 2.31 19.56 35.45
N GLY A 186 3.28 18.88 34.85
CA GLY A 186 4.51 18.41 35.48
C GLY A 186 5.56 19.50 35.64
N PHE A 187 5.32 20.72 35.15
CA PHE A 187 6.27 21.83 35.27
C PHE A 187 5.94 22.72 36.48
N ASP A 188 6.95 23.06 37.28
CA ASP A 188 6.82 24.05 38.35
C ASP A 188 7.21 25.43 37.81
N TYR A 189 6.20 26.26 37.48
CA TYR A 189 6.42 27.60 36.94
C TYR A 189 7.15 28.54 37.91
N ARG A 190 7.04 28.32 39.23
CA ARG A 190 7.73 29.17 40.22
C ARG A 190 9.21 28.82 40.29
N LYS A 191 9.54 27.52 40.29
CA LYS A 191 10.93 27.04 40.35
C LYS A 191 11.58 26.88 38.97
N ARG A 192 10.84 27.14 37.90
CA ARG A 192 11.24 26.97 36.48
C ARG A 192 11.90 25.62 36.19
N ARG A 193 11.38 24.54 36.79
CA ARG A 193 11.94 23.19 36.65
C ARG A 193 10.86 22.10 36.68
N PRO A 194 11.09 20.91 36.12
CA PRO A 194 10.16 19.80 36.23
C PRO A 194 9.94 19.37 37.69
N LYS A 195 8.72 18.97 38.02
CA LYS A 195 8.35 18.37 39.29
C LYS A 195 8.99 16.99 39.43
N ARG A 196 9.16 16.51 40.66
CA ARG A 196 9.64 15.15 40.92
C ARG A 196 8.65 14.14 40.33
N GLY A 197 9.16 13.20 39.54
CA GLY A 197 8.34 12.21 38.83
C GLY A 197 7.64 12.76 37.58
N ALA A 198 7.97 13.98 37.13
CA ALA A 198 7.49 14.47 35.85
C ALA A 198 8.14 13.72 34.69
N TYR A 199 7.35 13.40 33.66
CA TYR A 199 7.80 12.75 32.44
C TYR A 199 7.38 13.54 31.22
N ARG A 200 7.97 13.18 30.07
CA ARG A 200 7.66 13.74 28.76
C ARG A 200 6.86 12.73 27.94
N LYS A 201 5.97 13.24 27.10
CA LYS A 201 5.25 12.45 26.11
C LYS A 201 5.82 12.71 24.73
N TYR A 202 5.71 11.70 23.89
CA TYR A 202 6.23 11.71 22.53
C TYR A 202 5.09 11.58 21.53
N ARG A 203 5.31 12.11 20.34
CA ARG A 203 4.44 11.95 19.18
C ARG A 203 5.28 11.91 17.92
N LEU A 204 4.70 11.42 16.84
CA LEU A 204 5.28 11.60 15.52
C LEU A 204 5.22 13.09 15.14
N ALA A 205 6.30 13.60 14.57
CA ALA A 205 6.34 14.94 13.99
C ALA A 205 5.37 15.03 12.80
N GLU A 206 5.35 13.98 11.99
CA GLU A 206 4.56 13.83 10.77
C GLU A 206 3.80 12.49 10.77
N PRO A 207 2.60 12.41 10.17
CA PRO A 207 1.86 11.15 10.08
C PRO A 207 2.56 10.13 9.18
N ILE A 208 2.58 8.86 9.59
CA ILE A 208 3.19 7.75 8.82
C ILE A 208 2.20 6.93 8.01
N ARG A 209 0.93 7.37 7.92
CA ARG A 209 -0.15 6.61 7.27
C ARG A 209 0.18 6.21 5.83
N ALA A 210 0.70 7.15 5.04
CA ALA A 210 1.07 6.88 3.65
C ALA A 210 2.13 5.78 3.56
N ALA A 211 3.20 5.86 4.37
CA ALA A 211 4.24 4.85 4.43
C ALA A 211 3.70 3.46 4.80
N VAL A 212 2.79 3.39 5.79
CA VAL A 212 2.19 2.12 6.23
C VAL A 212 1.38 1.49 5.09
N ILE A 213 0.57 2.29 4.40
CA ILE A 213 -0.25 1.84 3.27
C ILE A 213 0.63 1.40 2.10
N SER A 214 1.65 2.18 1.74
CA SER A 214 2.61 1.85 0.69
C SER A 214 3.29 0.50 0.91
N ARG A 215 3.76 0.23 2.14
CA ARG A 215 4.37 -1.05 2.52
C ARG A 215 3.38 -2.21 2.46
N LEU A 216 2.13 -1.96 2.87
CA LEU A 216 1.04 -2.94 2.78
C LEU A 216 0.71 -3.26 1.32
N GLU A 217 0.51 -2.26 0.48
CA GLU A 217 0.20 -2.43 -0.94
C GLU A 217 1.29 -3.22 -1.67
N TRP A 218 2.57 -2.96 -1.37
CA TRP A 218 3.67 -3.77 -1.91
C TRP A 218 3.53 -5.26 -1.55
N GLN A 219 3.27 -5.56 -0.27
CA GLN A 219 3.11 -6.95 0.19
C GLN A 219 1.90 -7.65 -0.41
N LEU A 220 0.79 -6.92 -0.58
CA LEU A 220 -0.42 -7.41 -1.25
C LEU A 220 -0.13 -7.69 -2.72
N TRP A 221 0.54 -6.76 -3.41
CA TRP A 221 0.90 -6.93 -4.81
C TRP A 221 1.80 -8.15 -5.02
N GLN A 222 2.85 -8.31 -4.22
CA GLN A 222 3.73 -9.49 -4.26
C GLN A 222 2.98 -10.80 -4.00
N SER A 223 2.05 -10.81 -3.04
CA SER A 223 1.23 -12.00 -2.74
C SER A 223 0.22 -12.30 -3.84
N ALA A 224 -0.30 -11.27 -4.52
CA ALA A 224 -1.15 -11.43 -5.70
C ALA A 224 -0.36 -11.99 -6.89
N LEU A 225 0.87 -11.53 -7.12
CA LEU A 225 1.74 -12.06 -8.17
C LEU A 225 2.10 -13.54 -7.95
N GLU A 226 2.38 -13.94 -6.71
CA GLU A 226 2.59 -15.35 -6.36
C GLU A 226 1.36 -16.20 -6.69
N ALA A 227 0.18 -15.78 -6.21
CA ALA A 227 -1.08 -16.44 -6.50
C ALA A 227 -1.40 -16.54 -7.99
N LEU A 228 -1.14 -15.48 -8.76
CA LEU A 228 -1.35 -15.46 -10.20
C LEU A 228 -0.38 -16.39 -10.92
N SER A 229 0.90 -16.34 -10.55
CA SER A 229 1.93 -17.23 -11.12
C SER A 229 1.56 -18.70 -10.95
N GLU A 230 1.16 -19.10 -9.74
CA GLU A 230 0.66 -20.45 -9.47
C GLU A 230 -0.58 -20.79 -10.30
N SER A 231 -1.56 -19.88 -10.35
CA SER A 231 -2.83 -20.14 -11.04
C SER A 231 -2.71 -20.20 -12.56
N LEU A 232 -1.71 -19.54 -13.16
CA LEU A 232 -1.49 -19.46 -14.61
C LEU A 232 -0.51 -20.51 -15.14
N THR A 233 0.29 -21.11 -14.25
CA THR A 233 1.25 -22.15 -14.60
C THR A 233 0.55 -23.32 -15.29
N GLY A 234 1.01 -23.68 -16.49
CA GLY A 234 0.45 -24.78 -17.28
C GLY A 234 -0.89 -24.49 -17.97
N ARG A 235 -1.50 -23.31 -17.78
CA ARG A 235 -2.82 -22.97 -18.37
C ARG A 235 -2.75 -22.18 -19.67
N LEU A 236 -1.59 -21.62 -19.99
CA LEU A 236 -1.39 -20.77 -21.15
C LEU A 236 -0.86 -21.58 -22.34
N SER A 237 -1.30 -21.24 -23.55
CA SER A 237 -0.99 -21.98 -24.78
C SER A 237 0.32 -21.51 -25.44
N ALA A 238 0.62 -20.21 -25.38
CA ALA A 238 1.78 -19.58 -26.00
C ALA A 238 2.93 -19.31 -25.01
N TYR A 239 2.62 -19.18 -23.72
CA TYR A 239 3.59 -18.82 -22.68
C TYR A 239 3.72 -19.91 -21.60
N ASP A 240 4.93 -20.04 -21.05
CA ASP A 240 5.18 -20.72 -19.78
C ASP A 240 5.66 -19.69 -18.76
N VAL A 241 4.95 -19.61 -17.63
CA VAL A 241 5.26 -18.68 -16.55
C VAL A 241 6.50 -19.18 -15.80
N LEU A 242 7.50 -18.32 -15.67
CA LEU A 242 8.67 -18.61 -14.85
C LEU A 242 8.27 -18.69 -13.36
N PRO A 243 8.92 -19.57 -12.57
CA PRO A 243 8.74 -19.58 -11.13
C PRO A 243 8.93 -18.18 -10.55
N PHE A 244 8.02 -17.78 -9.66
CA PHE A 244 8.06 -16.47 -9.02
C PHE A 244 8.32 -16.65 -7.52
N THR A 245 9.24 -15.87 -6.96
CA THR A 245 9.50 -15.82 -5.52
C THR A 245 9.21 -14.41 -5.04
N PRO A 246 8.19 -14.20 -4.21
CA PRO A 246 7.82 -12.86 -3.76
C PRO A 246 8.87 -12.25 -2.84
N ASP A 247 9.24 -11.00 -3.08
CA ASP A 247 10.03 -10.19 -2.15
C ASP A 247 9.12 -9.22 -1.43
N ARG A 248 8.57 -9.66 -0.30
CA ARG A 248 7.56 -8.91 0.49
C ARG A 248 8.14 -7.76 1.30
N GLN A 249 9.44 -7.76 1.56
CA GLN A 249 10.11 -6.75 2.39
C GLN A 249 11.50 -6.43 1.83
N PRO A 250 11.60 -5.90 0.59
CA PRO A 250 12.89 -5.60 -0.02
C PRO A 250 13.69 -4.59 0.81
N TRP A 251 12.99 -3.70 1.53
CA TRP A 251 13.57 -2.71 2.43
C TRP A 251 14.28 -3.28 3.66
N ALA A 252 13.88 -4.47 4.15
CA ALA A 252 14.52 -5.08 5.31
C ALA A 252 16.00 -5.41 5.07
N ARG A 253 16.39 -5.60 3.80
CA ARG A 253 17.78 -5.88 3.38
C ARG A 253 18.62 -4.62 3.15
N VAL A 254 17.97 -3.45 3.01
CA VAL A 254 18.60 -2.18 2.64
C VAL A 254 19.03 -1.38 3.88
N ALA A 255 18.76 -1.88 5.09
CA ALA A 255 19.04 -1.18 6.34
C ALA A 255 20.50 -0.65 6.38
N PRO A 256 20.70 0.68 6.48
CA PRO A 256 22.03 1.23 6.66
C PRO A 256 22.61 0.72 7.97
N LYS A 257 23.85 0.24 7.92
CA LYS A 257 24.63 -0.18 9.09
C LYS A 257 24.67 1.01 10.05
N LYS A 258 23.92 0.98 11.17
CA LYS A 258 24.10 1.94 12.26
C LYS A 258 25.58 1.87 12.66
N LEU A 259 26.35 2.91 12.37
CA LEU A 259 27.66 3.11 12.96
C LEU A 259 27.42 3.20 14.47
N ASP A 260 27.98 2.26 15.22
CA ASP A 260 27.89 2.23 16.69
C ASP A 260 28.10 3.63 17.25
N ASP A 261 27.08 4.14 17.95
CA ASP A 261 27.15 5.36 18.72
C ASP A 261 28.35 5.26 19.67
N GLN A 262 29.24 6.24 19.60
CA GLN A 262 30.31 6.42 20.56
C GLN A 262 29.72 6.38 21.98
N ALA A 263 30.25 5.47 22.79
CA ALA A 263 30.00 5.41 24.22
C ALA A 263 30.23 6.79 24.84
N ILE A 264 29.16 7.42 25.33
CA ILE A 264 29.27 8.53 26.27
C ILE A 264 29.85 7.95 27.56
N VAL A 265 31.16 8.03 27.70
CA VAL A 265 31.86 7.79 28.95
C VAL A 265 31.50 8.95 29.87
N ASN A 266 30.59 8.71 30.82
CA ASN A 266 30.49 9.54 32.01
C ASN A 266 31.76 9.30 32.84
N ALA A 267 32.76 10.17 32.67
CA ALA A 267 33.79 10.35 33.67
C ALA A 267 33.30 11.40 34.66
N ALA A 268 32.97 10.92 35.86
CA ALA A 268 32.84 11.75 37.03
C ALA A 268 34.22 12.30 37.40
N GLU A 269 34.28 13.60 37.68
CA GLU A 269 35.02 14.23 38.78
C GLU A 269 34.28 15.51 39.19
#